data_AF-A0AAF0EPS3-F1
#
_entry.id   AF-A0AAF0EPS3-F1
#
_cell.length_a   1.000
_cell.length_b   1.000
_cell.length_c   1.000
_cell.angle_alpha   90.00
_cell.angle_beta   90.00
_cell.angle_gamma   90.00
#
_symmetry.space_group_name_H-M   'P 1'
#
loop_
_entity.id
_entity.type
_entity.pdbx_description
1 polymer ?
#
loop_
_entity_poly.entity_id
_entity_poly.type
_entity_poly.pdbx_seq_one_letter_code
_entity_poly.pdbx_strand_id
1 'polypeptide(L)'
;MNEPHRGYINLHSFHAWNFMTDLHIGHYPSALQGMALGDGYAQDVSFYVKSWPVPSRVSHKTRIDPDGAKAWAAKDADPQFPSTRTTDGCIWREHGVWDWDEEKNKPVVLQADYFEVDPRPGYQRQPVEWYRDFYAPLAPLHPNALFLMEPIPNEFMPRWSTDQDKPLPGTTCTVVPLPRPERFVYAPHFYDLNVLFFKAYNGMSVNVQALSRGAFILRALYFGARGLLRNYLGQIGTVVRQGQAALGPVPTLIGEVGIPYDVNGSLTKTPGDYRCQTLLMDALVSALERHWVSFTLWNYNPSNTVAHGDSWNMEDFSILNQEPSARDRANWYGDEVMYAGGRALHAIIRPYASKVAGIPKSTSWNRHTRTFCFTWVSMAPVGTDSPMARVTDIYVPEYYFRGVQPEILLSDGQAIYEPEKQTLHIVTDKNEPGARHTLRLCAPKPKKGRVWRLIIALLVLVVGIWITHAV
;
A
#
# COMPACT_ATOMS: atom_id res chain seq x y z
N MET A 1 -16.36 -3.78 -6.85
CA MET A 1 -15.85 -3.05 -5.68
C MET A 1 -14.37 -3.39 -5.57
N ASN A 2 -13.48 -2.40 -5.65
CA ASN A 2 -12.02 -2.63 -5.61
C ASN A 2 -11.52 -2.89 -4.17
N GLU A 3 -12.04 -2.12 -3.21
CA GLU A 3 -11.66 -2.17 -1.79
C GLU A 3 -12.92 -2.33 -0.93
N PRO A 4 -12.82 -2.96 0.25
CA PRO A 4 -13.94 -3.02 1.17
C PRO A 4 -14.32 -1.62 1.66
N HIS A 5 -15.61 -1.32 1.64
CA HIS A 5 -16.15 -0.08 2.18
C HIS A 5 -17.55 -0.33 2.77
N ARG A 6 -17.88 0.36 3.86
CA ARG A 6 -19.18 0.21 4.54
C ARG A 6 -20.36 0.84 3.80
N GLY A 7 -20.09 1.67 2.79
CA GLY A 7 -21.12 2.43 2.10
C GLY A 7 -21.86 3.32 3.10
N TYR A 8 -23.18 3.16 3.20
CA TYR A 8 -23.98 3.82 4.23
C TYR A 8 -24.14 3.03 5.52
N ILE A 9 -23.72 1.76 5.61
CA ILE A 9 -23.79 1.00 6.88
C ILE A 9 -22.97 1.73 7.94
N ASN A 10 -23.55 1.95 9.12
CA ASN A 10 -23.01 2.82 10.17
C ASN A 10 -22.76 4.28 9.72
N LEU A 11 -23.63 4.84 8.89
CA LEU A 11 -23.66 6.26 8.61
C LEU A 11 -24.17 7.03 9.84
N HIS A 12 -23.24 7.54 10.65
CA HIS A 12 -23.54 8.28 11.88
C HIS A 12 -24.18 9.67 11.65
N SER A 13 -24.10 10.21 10.43
CA SER A 13 -24.74 11.48 10.09
C SER A 13 -25.07 11.60 8.61
N PHE A 14 -26.28 12.07 8.31
CA PHE A 14 -26.73 12.42 6.96
C PHE A 14 -26.17 13.75 6.44
N HIS A 15 -25.68 14.60 7.36
CA HIS A 15 -25.30 15.98 7.09
C HIS A 15 -23.79 16.20 7.08
N ALA A 16 -23.02 15.30 7.71
CA ALA A 16 -21.59 15.47 7.90
C ALA A 16 -20.85 14.15 7.66
N TRP A 17 -19.60 14.30 7.23
CA TRP A 17 -18.66 13.21 7.02
C TRP A 17 -17.70 13.08 8.19
N ASN A 18 -17.04 11.93 8.32
CA ASN A 18 -16.02 11.74 9.33
C ASN A 18 -14.66 12.16 8.78
N PHE A 19 -14.22 13.37 9.16
CA PHE A 19 -12.91 13.91 8.76
C PHE A 19 -11.69 13.08 9.18
N MET A 20 -11.86 12.08 10.06
CA MET A 20 -10.78 11.19 10.47
C MET A 20 -10.62 9.98 9.54
N THR A 21 -11.68 9.56 8.86
CA THR A 21 -11.70 8.39 7.97
C THR A 21 -11.88 8.76 6.50
N ASP A 22 -12.56 9.87 6.22
CA ASP A 22 -13.02 10.23 4.88
C ASP A 22 -12.12 11.32 4.29
N LEU A 23 -11.64 11.09 3.06
CA LEU A 23 -10.73 12.00 2.36
C LEU A 23 -11.49 12.87 1.36
N HIS A 24 -11.52 14.18 1.60
CA HIS A 24 -12.37 15.12 0.83
C HIS A 24 -11.59 15.86 -0.26
N ILE A 25 -11.95 15.66 -1.53
CA ILE A 25 -11.46 16.46 -2.68
C ILE A 25 -12.62 16.72 -3.65
N GLY A 26 -12.69 17.94 -4.17
CA GLY A 26 -13.69 18.31 -5.18
C GLY A 26 -15.08 18.50 -4.57
N HIS A 27 -16.11 18.29 -5.37
CA HIS A 27 -17.50 18.32 -4.91
C HIS A 27 -17.75 17.12 -3.99
N TYR A 28 -18.05 17.38 -2.73
CA TYR A 28 -18.21 16.34 -1.73
C TYR A 28 -19.56 16.51 -1.01
N PRO A 29 -20.69 16.11 -1.64
CA PRO A 29 -22.03 16.27 -1.05
C PRO A 29 -22.13 15.44 0.23
N SER A 30 -22.99 15.82 1.19
CA SER A 30 -23.38 14.93 2.30
C SER A 30 -24.23 13.75 1.81
N ALA A 31 -24.46 12.72 2.62
CA ALA A 31 -25.33 11.61 2.22
C ALA A 31 -26.74 12.10 1.80
N LEU A 32 -27.35 13.00 2.57
CA LEU A 32 -28.63 13.61 2.22
C LEU A 32 -28.57 14.41 0.91
N GLN A 33 -27.51 15.20 0.72
CA GLN A 33 -27.34 15.96 -0.52
C GLN A 33 -27.14 15.04 -1.72
N GLY A 34 -26.39 13.95 -1.57
CA GLY A 34 -26.19 12.94 -2.60
C GLY A 34 -27.49 12.24 -2.97
N MET A 35 -28.32 11.89 -2.00
CA MET A 35 -29.65 11.31 -2.23
C MET A 35 -30.56 12.29 -2.99
N ALA A 36 -30.59 13.56 -2.58
CA ALA A 36 -31.37 14.60 -3.23
C ALA A 36 -30.92 14.89 -4.67
N LEU A 37 -29.61 15.04 -4.89
CA LEU A 37 -29.03 15.18 -6.24
C LEU A 37 -29.37 13.96 -7.11
N GLY A 38 -29.28 12.75 -6.55
CA GLY A 38 -29.63 11.52 -7.26
C GLY A 38 -31.09 11.43 -7.66
N ASP A 39 -32.00 12.10 -6.94
CA ASP A 39 -33.43 12.18 -7.27
C ASP A 39 -33.81 13.44 -8.08
N GLY A 40 -32.80 14.20 -8.55
CA GLY A 40 -32.98 15.33 -9.46
C GLY A 40 -33.07 16.70 -8.80
N TYR A 41 -32.86 16.81 -7.49
CA TYR A 41 -32.98 18.06 -6.76
C TYR A 41 -31.64 18.77 -6.59
N ALA A 42 -31.59 20.04 -6.98
CA ALA A 42 -30.39 20.86 -6.88
C ALA A 42 -29.92 21.11 -5.44
N GLN A 43 -28.61 21.03 -5.18
CA GLN A 43 -27.99 21.18 -3.86
C GLN A 43 -26.80 22.13 -3.87
N ASP A 44 -26.58 22.84 -2.75
CA ASP A 44 -25.37 23.63 -2.51
C ASP A 44 -24.29 22.77 -1.84
N VAL A 45 -23.33 22.30 -2.65
CA VAL A 45 -22.32 21.32 -2.25
C VAL A 45 -20.98 22.02 -1.98
N SER A 46 -20.32 21.66 -0.88
CA SER A 46 -18.98 22.15 -0.58
C SER A 46 -17.95 21.58 -1.55
N PHE A 47 -17.06 22.43 -2.06
CA PHE A 47 -15.91 22.05 -2.85
C PHE A 47 -14.64 22.06 -2.00
N TYR A 48 -13.98 20.90 -1.88
CA TYR A 48 -12.78 20.71 -1.08
C TYR A 48 -11.51 20.79 -1.93
N VAL A 49 -10.50 21.49 -1.41
CA VAL A 49 -9.17 21.57 -2.00
C VAL A 49 -8.12 21.01 -1.05
N LYS A 50 -7.04 20.48 -1.63
CA LYS A 50 -5.89 19.97 -0.88
C LYS A 50 -5.29 21.07 -0.01
N SER A 51 -4.96 20.75 1.23
CA SER A 51 -4.33 21.68 2.17
C SER A 51 -3.35 20.96 3.10
N TRP A 52 -2.51 21.73 3.78
CA TRP A 52 -1.55 21.21 4.74
C TRP A 52 -1.55 22.11 5.99
N PRO A 53 -1.53 21.56 7.23
CA PRO A 53 -1.35 20.15 7.59
C PRO A 53 -2.64 19.32 7.67
N VAL A 54 -3.81 19.96 7.67
CA VAL A 54 -5.11 19.28 7.52
C VAL A 54 -5.26 18.94 6.03
N PRO A 55 -5.53 17.67 5.65
CA PRO A 55 -5.39 17.21 4.26
C PRO A 55 -6.29 17.96 3.27
N SER A 56 -7.47 18.41 3.72
CA SER A 56 -8.42 19.12 2.88
C SER A 56 -9.07 20.28 3.63
N ARG A 57 -9.42 21.34 2.90
CA ARG A 57 -10.27 22.44 3.40
C ARG A 57 -11.35 22.79 2.40
N VAL A 58 -12.47 23.32 2.88
CA VAL A 58 -13.50 23.89 2.02
C VAL A 58 -12.94 25.14 1.34
N SER A 59 -13.04 25.19 0.01
CA SER A 59 -12.67 26.37 -0.77
C SER A 59 -13.88 27.27 -1.03
N HIS A 60 -15.00 26.69 -1.42
CA HIS A 60 -16.24 27.39 -1.77
C HIS A 60 -17.41 26.40 -1.73
N LYS A 61 -18.64 26.89 -1.97
CA LYS A 61 -19.82 26.06 -2.25
C LYS A 61 -20.26 26.30 -3.69
N THR A 62 -20.74 25.24 -4.33
CA THR A 62 -21.24 25.26 -5.70
C THR A 62 -22.68 24.74 -5.70
N ARG A 63 -23.58 25.46 -6.38
CA ARG A 63 -24.92 24.96 -6.68
C ARG A 63 -24.79 23.93 -7.80
N ILE A 64 -25.09 22.67 -7.48
CA ILE A 64 -25.13 21.57 -8.45
C ILE A 64 -26.60 21.32 -8.77
N ASP A 65 -26.98 21.43 -10.03
CA ASP A 65 -28.34 21.23 -10.51
C ASP A 65 -28.37 20.08 -11.53
N PRO A 66 -29.05 18.95 -11.23
CA PRO A 66 -29.29 17.89 -12.20
C PRO A 66 -30.35 18.25 -13.25
N ASP A 67 -31.01 19.41 -13.17
CA ASP A 67 -32.11 19.83 -14.05
C ASP A 67 -33.27 18.81 -14.07
N GLY A 68 -33.55 18.18 -12.92
CA GLY A 68 -34.55 17.12 -12.77
C GLY A 68 -34.11 15.75 -13.27
N ALA A 69 -32.90 15.60 -13.82
CA ALA A 69 -32.37 14.30 -14.20
C ALA A 69 -32.11 13.44 -12.96
N LYS A 70 -32.57 12.19 -13.02
CA LYS A 70 -32.43 11.22 -11.92
C LYS A 70 -31.32 10.23 -12.21
N ALA A 71 -30.53 9.90 -11.19
CA ALA A 71 -29.52 8.85 -11.25
C ALA A 71 -30.14 7.43 -11.19
N TRP A 72 -31.41 7.33 -10.83
CA TRP A 72 -32.12 6.07 -10.65
C TRP A 72 -32.83 5.67 -11.94
N ALA A 73 -32.54 4.46 -12.42
CA ALA A 73 -33.31 3.85 -13.51
C ALA A 73 -34.79 3.70 -13.13
N ALA A 74 -35.68 3.66 -14.11
CA ALA A 74 -37.07 3.25 -13.90
C ALA A 74 -37.14 1.79 -13.41
N LYS A 75 -38.18 1.43 -12.67
CA LYS A 75 -38.32 0.10 -12.06
C LYS A 75 -38.43 -1.04 -13.10
N ASP A 76 -38.91 -0.73 -14.30
CA ASP A 76 -39.10 -1.62 -15.44
C ASP A 76 -38.08 -1.39 -16.57
N ALA A 77 -37.02 -0.62 -16.30
CA ALA A 77 -36.03 -0.23 -17.31
C ALA A 77 -35.27 -1.43 -17.94
N ASP A 78 -35.06 -2.51 -17.18
CA ASP A 78 -34.39 -3.71 -17.69
C ASP A 78 -35.13 -4.99 -17.21
N PRO A 79 -35.84 -5.68 -18.10
CA PRO A 79 -36.50 -6.96 -17.78
C PRO A 79 -35.55 -8.07 -17.31
N GLN A 80 -34.25 -7.98 -17.62
CA GLN A 80 -33.25 -8.96 -17.17
C GLN A 80 -32.88 -8.78 -15.69
N PHE A 81 -33.05 -7.57 -15.15
CA PHE A 81 -32.76 -7.24 -13.76
C PHE A 81 -34.02 -6.68 -13.08
N PRO A 82 -35.02 -7.54 -12.79
CA PRO A 82 -36.28 -7.10 -12.20
C PRO A 82 -36.03 -6.36 -10.88
N SER A 83 -36.52 -5.12 -10.80
CA SER A 83 -36.37 -4.28 -9.60
C SER A 83 -37.36 -4.71 -8.53
N THR A 84 -36.93 -4.75 -7.26
CA THR A 84 -37.81 -4.93 -6.10
C THR A 84 -38.48 -3.62 -5.65
N ARG A 85 -38.16 -2.49 -6.30
CA ARG A 85 -38.75 -1.19 -5.99
C ARG A 85 -40.19 -1.10 -6.46
N THR A 86 -41.02 -0.47 -5.64
CA THR A 86 -42.43 -0.21 -5.96
C THR A 86 -42.62 1.12 -6.68
N THR A 87 -41.70 2.07 -6.49
CA THR A 87 -41.70 3.41 -7.09
C THR A 87 -40.43 3.68 -7.91
N ASP A 88 -40.52 4.65 -8.83
CA ASP A 88 -39.33 5.17 -9.51
C ASP A 88 -38.61 6.20 -8.64
N GLY A 89 -37.28 6.29 -8.77
CA GLY A 89 -36.46 7.21 -8.00
C GLY A 89 -35.66 6.54 -6.88
N CYS A 90 -35.34 7.33 -5.85
CA CYS A 90 -34.42 6.92 -4.79
C CYS A 90 -34.97 5.81 -3.87
N ILE A 91 -34.25 4.68 -3.79
CA ILE A 91 -34.63 3.54 -2.92
C ILE A 91 -34.72 3.94 -1.44
N TRP A 92 -33.87 4.86 -0.99
CA TRP A 92 -33.90 5.34 0.40
C TRP A 92 -35.08 6.26 0.67
N ARG A 93 -35.59 6.96 -0.34
CA ARG A 93 -36.84 7.74 -0.23
C ARG A 93 -38.04 6.80 -0.15
N GLU A 94 -38.07 5.74 -0.95
CA GLU A 94 -39.08 4.67 -0.87
C GLU A 94 -39.13 4.01 0.51
N HIS A 95 -37.97 3.78 1.14
CA HIS A 95 -37.86 3.24 2.49
C HIS A 95 -38.21 4.26 3.59
N GLY A 96 -38.58 5.50 3.23
CA GLY A 96 -38.90 6.56 4.18
C GLY A 96 -37.71 7.03 5.01
N VAL A 97 -36.49 6.94 4.48
CA VAL A 97 -35.26 7.37 5.17
C VAL A 97 -35.14 8.90 5.15
N TRP A 98 -35.50 9.49 4.01
CA TRP A 98 -35.48 10.93 3.75
C TRP A 98 -36.62 11.27 2.79
N ASP A 99 -36.96 12.55 2.70
CA ASP A 99 -37.92 13.07 1.71
C ASP A 99 -37.58 14.52 1.30
N TRP A 100 -38.28 15.03 0.29
CA TRP A 100 -38.21 16.43 -0.12
C TRP A 100 -39.30 17.24 0.57
N ASP A 101 -38.91 18.27 1.31
CA ASP A 101 -39.83 19.25 1.88
C ASP A 101 -40.15 20.30 0.80
N GLU A 102 -41.31 20.17 0.15
CA GLU A 102 -41.76 21.06 -0.94
C GLU A 102 -41.92 22.52 -0.46
N GLU A 103 -42.35 22.73 0.79
CA GLU A 103 -42.54 24.07 1.35
C GLU A 103 -41.20 24.78 1.58
N LYS A 104 -40.21 24.04 2.10
CA LYS A 104 -38.87 24.57 2.41
C LYS A 104 -37.88 24.41 1.26
N ASN A 105 -38.30 23.76 0.17
CA ASN A 105 -37.49 23.44 -1.01
C ASN A 105 -36.13 22.82 -0.63
N LYS A 106 -36.14 21.81 0.25
CA LYS A 106 -34.93 21.17 0.77
C LYS A 106 -35.15 19.70 1.15
N PRO A 107 -34.09 18.88 1.16
CA PRO A 107 -34.23 17.51 1.63
C PRO A 107 -34.27 17.46 3.16
N VAL A 108 -35.05 16.54 3.71
CA VAL A 108 -35.21 16.30 5.16
C VAL A 108 -35.00 14.84 5.51
N VAL A 109 -34.33 14.58 6.63
CA VAL A 109 -34.13 13.22 7.16
C VAL A 109 -35.36 12.82 7.96
N LEU A 110 -35.91 11.64 7.67
CA LEU A 110 -37.06 11.07 8.36
C LEU A 110 -36.66 9.98 9.38
N GLN A 111 -35.59 9.24 9.09
CA GLN A 111 -35.06 8.19 9.97
C GLN A 111 -33.53 8.34 10.12
N ALA A 112 -33.10 9.03 11.17
CA ALA A 112 -31.69 9.38 11.38
C ALA A 112 -30.77 8.19 11.70
N ASP A 113 -31.32 7.13 12.29
CA ASP A 113 -30.63 5.91 12.73
C ASP A 113 -30.77 4.76 11.72
N TYR A 114 -31.39 4.98 10.55
CA TYR A 114 -31.76 3.93 9.60
C TYR A 114 -30.61 3.00 9.22
N PHE A 115 -29.40 3.55 9.07
CA PHE A 115 -28.22 2.78 8.70
C PHE A 115 -27.37 2.29 9.88
N GLU A 116 -27.79 2.58 11.11
CA GLU A 116 -27.14 2.08 12.33
C GLU A 116 -27.85 0.85 12.90
N VAL A 117 -29.01 0.49 12.34
CA VAL A 117 -29.85 -0.63 12.77
C VAL A 117 -30.24 -1.53 11.59
N ASP A 118 -30.78 -2.71 11.89
CA ASP A 118 -31.38 -3.58 10.88
C ASP A 118 -32.88 -3.25 10.69
N PRO A 119 -33.28 -2.60 9.58
CA PRO A 119 -34.66 -2.17 9.38
C PRO A 119 -35.57 -3.31 8.90
N ARG A 120 -35.06 -4.52 8.67
CA ARG A 120 -35.85 -5.63 8.11
C ARG A 120 -36.90 -6.12 9.10
N PRO A 121 -38.10 -6.51 8.63
CA PRO A 121 -39.13 -7.13 9.47
C PRO A 121 -38.57 -8.33 10.25
N GLY A 122 -38.86 -8.41 11.55
CA GLY A 122 -38.38 -9.49 12.43
C GLY A 122 -37.02 -9.24 13.10
N TYR A 123 -36.24 -8.25 12.65
CA TYR A 123 -34.93 -7.92 13.22
C TYR A 123 -34.97 -6.79 14.26
N GLN A 124 -36.16 -6.27 14.58
CA GLN A 124 -36.41 -5.36 15.71
C GLN A 124 -35.50 -4.12 15.79
N ARG A 125 -34.97 -3.62 14.67
CA ARG A 125 -34.02 -2.50 14.64
C ARG A 125 -32.81 -2.75 15.57
N GLN A 126 -32.33 -3.99 15.62
CA GLN A 126 -31.11 -4.29 16.37
C GLN A 126 -29.92 -3.49 15.79
N PRO A 127 -29.03 -2.94 16.62
CA PRO A 127 -27.86 -2.21 16.15
C PRO A 127 -26.97 -3.09 15.28
N VAL A 128 -26.61 -2.59 14.10
CA VAL A 128 -25.71 -3.29 13.18
C VAL A 128 -24.31 -2.70 13.21
N GLU A 129 -23.34 -3.51 12.83
CA GLU A 129 -21.96 -3.10 12.68
C GLU A 129 -21.34 -3.76 11.44
N TRP A 130 -20.68 -2.96 10.60
CA TRP A 130 -20.20 -3.38 9.29
C TRP A 130 -19.25 -4.60 9.34
N TYR A 131 -18.22 -4.56 10.18
CA TYR A 131 -17.25 -5.67 10.28
C TYR A 131 -17.92 -6.94 10.82
N ARG A 132 -18.75 -6.83 11.85
CA ARG A 132 -19.39 -7.94 12.57
C ARG A 132 -20.48 -8.61 11.75
N ASP A 133 -21.39 -7.82 11.17
CA ASP A 133 -22.66 -8.31 10.64
C ASP A 133 -22.66 -8.50 9.12
N PHE A 134 -21.74 -7.84 8.40
CA PHE A 134 -21.72 -7.86 6.93
C PHE A 134 -20.39 -8.35 6.35
N TYR A 135 -19.26 -7.95 6.93
CA TYR A 135 -17.95 -8.31 6.41
C TYR A 135 -17.50 -9.70 6.89
N ALA A 136 -17.45 -9.93 8.21
CA ALA A 136 -16.97 -11.18 8.78
C ALA A 136 -17.77 -12.42 8.36
N PRO A 137 -19.11 -12.36 8.18
CA PRO A 137 -19.91 -13.50 7.70
C PRO A 137 -19.60 -13.95 6.26
N LEU A 138 -18.80 -13.21 5.49
CA LEU A 138 -18.33 -13.65 4.17
C LEU A 138 -17.19 -14.68 4.27
N ALA A 139 -16.46 -14.69 5.39
CA ALA A 139 -15.28 -15.51 5.58
C ALA A 139 -15.51 -17.04 5.66
N PRO A 140 -16.62 -17.59 6.19
CA PRO A 140 -16.82 -19.05 6.24
C PRO A 140 -17.42 -19.66 4.96
N LEU A 141 -17.65 -18.89 3.88
CA LEU A 141 -18.42 -19.35 2.72
C LEU A 141 -17.76 -20.49 1.92
N HIS A 142 -16.45 -20.73 2.07
CA HIS A 142 -15.73 -21.77 1.32
C HIS A 142 -14.70 -22.52 2.19
N PRO A 143 -14.89 -23.81 2.51
CA PRO A 143 -14.07 -24.53 3.49
C PRO A 143 -12.60 -24.76 3.07
N ASN A 144 -12.28 -24.62 1.78
CA ASN A 144 -10.94 -24.84 1.25
C ASN A 144 -10.26 -23.56 0.72
N ALA A 145 -10.93 -22.41 0.80
CA ALA A 145 -10.39 -21.15 0.31
C ALA A 145 -9.27 -20.62 1.22
N LEU A 146 -8.33 -19.89 0.61
CA LEU A 146 -7.41 -19.02 1.32
C LEU A 146 -8.07 -17.64 1.43
N PHE A 147 -8.22 -17.14 2.65
CA PHE A 147 -8.86 -15.85 2.92
C PHE A 147 -7.81 -14.77 3.07
N LEU A 148 -7.71 -13.90 2.05
CA LEU A 148 -6.95 -12.66 2.10
C LEU A 148 -7.90 -11.56 2.61
N MET A 149 -7.78 -11.20 3.88
CA MET A 149 -8.75 -10.34 4.56
C MET A 149 -8.18 -8.94 4.77
N GLU A 150 -8.74 -7.99 4.02
CA GLU A 150 -8.36 -6.58 4.01
C GLU A 150 -9.33 -5.74 4.88
N PRO A 151 -8.85 -4.89 5.81
CA PRO A 151 -9.69 -3.89 6.47
C PRO A 151 -10.06 -2.76 5.49
N ILE A 152 -10.99 -1.89 5.85
CA ILE A 152 -11.22 -0.64 5.10
C ILE A 152 -9.88 0.12 4.97
N PRO A 153 -9.53 0.68 3.80
CA PRO A 153 -8.29 1.43 3.61
C PRO A 153 -8.05 2.46 4.71
N ASN A 154 -6.80 2.53 5.21
CA ASN A 154 -6.35 3.39 6.32
C ASN A 154 -6.97 3.09 7.71
N GLU A 155 -7.92 2.16 7.82
CA GLU A 155 -8.37 1.60 9.10
C GLU A 155 -7.47 0.43 9.55
N PHE A 156 -7.51 0.13 10.85
CA PHE A 156 -6.96 -1.11 11.39
C PHE A 156 -8.09 -2.12 11.55
N MET A 157 -7.78 -3.38 11.28
CA MET A 157 -8.71 -4.49 11.48
C MET A 157 -9.22 -4.49 12.93
N PRO A 158 -10.54 -4.60 13.18
CA PRO A 158 -11.03 -4.79 14.54
C PRO A 158 -10.52 -6.10 15.13
N ARG A 159 -10.58 -6.20 16.46
CA ARG A 159 -10.25 -7.44 17.14
C ARG A 159 -11.16 -8.57 16.65
N TRP A 160 -10.55 -9.68 16.24
CA TRP A 160 -11.25 -10.90 15.85
C TRP A 160 -10.98 -11.98 16.90
N SER A 161 -11.91 -12.16 17.82
CA SER A 161 -11.73 -13.07 18.96
C SER A 161 -13.08 -13.55 19.50
N THR A 162 -13.15 -14.84 19.83
CA THR A 162 -14.28 -15.43 20.56
C THR A 162 -14.15 -15.27 22.07
N ASP A 163 -12.95 -14.99 22.57
CA ASP A 163 -12.62 -15.10 24.00
C ASP A 163 -12.35 -13.74 24.67
N GLN A 164 -12.30 -12.66 23.88
CA GLN A 164 -12.03 -11.31 24.36
C GLN A 164 -13.05 -10.35 23.77
N ASP A 165 -13.63 -9.50 24.61
CA ASP A 165 -14.74 -8.60 24.29
C ASP A 165 -14.33 -7.12 24.16
N LYS A 166 -13.06 -6.78 24.39
CA LYS A 166 -12.56 -5.40 24.36
C LYS A 166 -12.00 -5.01 22.99
N PRO A 167 -12.48 -3.92 22.36
CA PRO A 167 -11.86 -3.35 21.17
C PRO A 167 -10.40 -2.97 21.37
N LEU A 168 -9.66 -2.81 20.27
CA LEU A 168 -8.27 -2.38 20.31
C LEU A 168 -8.15 -0.85 20.21
N PRO A 169 -7.16 -0.23 20.86
CA PRO A 169 -6.90 1.20 20.68
C PRO A 169 -6.62 1.53 19.21
N GLY A 170 -7.36 2.48 18.65
CA GLY A 170 -7.19 2.95 17.27
C GLY A 170 -7.87 2.08 16.19
N THR A 171 -8.68 1.09 16.58
CA THR A 171 -9.64 0.41 15.68
C THR A 171 -11.05 0.97 15.87
N THR A 172 -12.01 0.49 15.09
CA THR A 172 -13.44 0.64 15.43
C THR A 172 -13.75 0.05 16.83
N CYS A 173 -14.85 0.48 17.46
CA CYS A 173 -15.32 0.01 18.77
C CYS A 173 -15.92 -1.41 18.74
N THR A 174 -15.54 -2.22 17.76
CA THR A 174 -16.12 -3.52 17.46
C THR A 174 -15.16 -4.63 17.83
N VAL A 175 -15.72 -5.74 18.31
CA VAL A 175 -15.08 -7.05 18.31
C VAL A 175 -15.89 -7.98 17.41
N VAL A 176 -15.21 -8.73 16.55
CA VAL A 176 -15.82 -9.77 15.72
C VAL A 176 -15.85 -11.09 16.52
N PRO A 177 -17.03 -11.57 16.96
CA PRO A 177 -17.17 -12.71 17.87
C PRO A 177 -17.28 -14.04 17.12
N LEU A 178 -16.68 -14.15 15.94
CA LEU A 178 -16.73 -15.34 15.10
C LEU A 178 -15.40 -16.09 15.18
N PRO A 179 -15.39 -17.42 15.05
CA PRO A 179 -14.13 -18.15 14.91
C PRO A 179 -13.42 -17.68 13.64
N ARG A 180 -12.12 -17.42 13.74
CA ARG A 180 -11.30 -17.06 12.57
C ARG A 180 -11.13 -18.30 11.68
N PRO A 181 -11.32 -18.20 10.35
CA PRO A 181 -10.98 -19.27 9.43
C PRO A 181 -9.54 -19.76 9.61
N GLU A 182 -9.28 -21.05 9.35
CA GLU A 182 -7.95 -21.65 9.48
C GLU A 182 -6.94 -21.02 8.50
N ARG A 183 -7.35 -20.88 7.22
CA ARG A 183 -6.52 -20.35 6.13
C ARG A 183 -6.67 -18.85 5.98
N PHE A 184 -6.27 -18.11 7.01
CA PHE A 184 -6.48 -16.66 7.11
C PHE A 184 -5.17 -15.89 6.99
N VAL A 185 -5.16 -14.89 6.10
CA VAL A 185 -4.04 -13.98 5.87
C VAL A 185 -4.54 -12.55 6.05
N TYR A 186 -3.81 -11.78 6.86
CA TYR A 186 -4.07 -10.34 6.97
C TYR A 186 -3.57 -9.64 5.71
N ALA A 187 -4.49 -8.99 4.98
CA ALA A 187 -4.24 -8.53 3.62
C ALA A 187 -4.41 -7.01 3.38
N PRO A 188 -3.89 -6.09 4.23
CA PRO A 188 -4.19 -4.66 4.11
C PRO A 188 -3.55 -3.98 2.89
N HIS A 189 -4.04 -2.80 2.53
CA HIS A 189 -3.34 -1.90 1.61
C HIS A 189 -2.38 -0.97 2.35
N PHE A 190 -1.37 -0.48 1.64
CA PHE A 190 -0.53 0.61 2.13
C PHE A 190 -0.10 1.56 1.01
N TYR A 191 -0.40 2.84 1.20
CA TYR A 191 0.14 3.93 0.40
C TYR A 191 0.68 5.04 1.30
N ASP A 192 1.73 5.73 0.86
CA ASP A 192 2.09 7.02 1.44
C ASP A 192 1.02 8.04 1.07
N LEU A 193 0.02 8.18 1.93
CA LEU A 193 -1.13 9.05 1.71
C LEU A 193 -0.72 10.50 1.43
N ASN A 194 0.40 10.98 1.98
CA ASN A 194 0.86 12.34 1.70
C ASN A 194 1.38 12.45 0.27
N VAL A 195 2.26 11.55 -0.15
CA VAL A 195 2.79 11.55 -1.53
C VAL A 195 1.69 11.27 -2.54
N LEU A 196 0.81 10.31 -2.27
CA LEU A 196 -0.32 9.95 -3.13
C LEU A 196 -1.27 11.13 -3.31
N PHE A 197 -1.71 11.73 -2.19
CA PHE A 197 -2.70 12.79 -2.23
C PHE A 197 -2.18 14.05 -2.90
N PHE A 198 -0.96 14.49 -2.60
CA PHE A 198 -0.38 15.69 -3.23
C PHE A 198 0.27 15.43 -4.58
N LYS A 199 0.51 14.17 -4.95
CA LYS A 199 1.34 13.76 -6.09
C LYS A 199 2.69 14.46 -6.07
N ALA A 200 3.29 14.60 -4.88
CA ALA A 200 4.50 15.39 -4.69
C ALA A 200 5.41 14.84 -3.58
N TYR A 201 6.72 14.93 -3.81
CA TYR A 201 7.75 14.67 -2.81
C TYR A 201 9.00 15.52 -3.07
N ASN A 202 9.32 16.40 -2.13
CA ASN A 202 10.47 17.32 -2.21
C ASN A 202 11.46 17.10 -1.05
N GLY A 203 11.65 15.85 -0.63
CA GLY A 203 12.57 15.50 0.46
C GLY A 203 11.95 15.50 1.86
N MET A 204 10.63 15.66 1.98
CA MET A 204 9.87 15.49 3.23
C MET A 204 8.77 14.47 3.02
N SER A 205 8.66 13.52 3.95
CA SER A 205 7.53 12.57 4.04
C SER A 205 6.83 12.70 5.38
N VAL A 206 5.58 12.27 5.41
CA VAL A 206 4.69 12.46 6.56
C VAL A 206 4.18 11.11 7.03
N ASN A 207 4.17 10.90 8.34
CA ASN A 207 3.47 9.77 8.94
C ASN A 207 1.98 10.11 9.10
N VAL A 208 1.23 9.98 8.00
CA VAL A 208 -0.21 10.31 7.97
C VAL A 208 -0.98 9.43 8.94
N GLN A 209 -0.60 8.15 9.06
CA GLN A 209 -1.23 7.21 9.99
C GLN A 209 -1.17 7.70 11.45
N ALA A 210 -0.03 8.26 11.87
CA ALA A 210 0.12 8.82 13.21
C ALA A 210 -0.62 10.17 13.37
N LEU A 211 -0.55 11.05 12.36
CA LEU A 211 -1.25 12.35 12.39
C LEU A 211 -2.77 12.18 12.49
N SER A 212 -3.34 11.26 11.69
CA SER A 212 -4.77 10.96 11.73
C SER A 212 -5.21 10.31 13.05
N ARG A 213 -4.27 9.99 13.95
CA ARG A 213 -4.52 9.44 15.28
C ARG A 213 -4.02 10.37 16.38
N GLY A 214 -3.89 11.67 16.08
CA GLY A 214 -3.61 12.72 17.06
C GLY A 214 -2.13 12.92 17.42
N ALA A 215 -1.19 12.37 16.65
CA ALA A 215 0.22 12.61 16.91
C ALA A 215 0.61 14.09 16.71
N PHE A 216 1.49 14.59 17.57
CA PHE A 216 2.06 15.94 17.42
C PHE A 216 2.82 16.07 16.09
N ILE A 217 2.52 17.13 15.32
CA ILE A 217 2.95 17.26 13.93
C ILE A 217 4.45 17.07 13.72
N LEU A 218 5.30 17.68 14.55
CA LEU A 218 6.76 17.60 14.38
C LEU A 218 7.32 16.18 14.59
N ARG A 219 6.59 15.29 15.27
CA ARG A 219 6.95 13.87 15.41
C ARG A 219 6.58 13.03 14.20
N ALA A 220 5.75 13.56 13.31
CA ALA A 220 5.30 12.88 12.11
C ALA A 220 6.03 13.33 10.83
N LEU A 221 6.99 14.27 10.93
CA LEU A 221 7.76 14.77 9.79
C LEU A 221 9.11 14.07 9.68
N TYR A 222 9.45 13.66 8.46
CA TYR A 222 10.68 12.94 8.17
C TYR A 222 11.35 13.53 6.93
N PHE A 223 12.68 13.66 6.96
CA PHE A 223 13.44 14.38 5.94
C PHE A 223 14.52 13.51 5.28
N GLY A 224 14.66 13.69 3.97
CA GLY A 224 15.63 13.00 3.12
C GLY A 224 15.40 11.48 3.02
N ALA A 225 16.26 10.81 2.26
CA ALA A 225 16.15 9.36 2.00
C ALA A 225 16.11 8.50 3.28
N ARG A 226 16.94 8.84 4.28
CA ARG A 226 16.97 8.11 5.56
C ARG A 226 15.71 8.37 6.39
N GLY A 227 15.21 9.61 6.38
CA GLY A 227 13.96 9.95 7.05
C GLY A 227 12.78 9.22 6.42
N LEU A 228 12.70 9.21 5.09
CA LEU A 228 11.69 8.50 4.32
C LEU A 228 11.64 7.00 4.67
N LEU A 229 12.79 6.31 4.63
CA LEU A 229 12.87 4.90 5.04
C LEU A 229 12.42 4.71 6.50
N ARG A 230 12.84 5.60 7.41
CA ARG A 230 12.42 5.53 8.82
C ARG A 230 10.91 5.75 8.99
N ASN A 231 10.31 6.63 8.18
CA ASN A 231 8.87 6.84 8.15
C ASN A 231 8.15 5.56 7.73
N TYR A 232 8.52 4.97 6.59
CA TYR A 232 7.90 3.75 6.08
C TYR A 232 8.11 2.55 7.01
N LEU A 233 9.30 2.40 7.62
CA LEU A 233 9.52 1.41 8.67
C LEU A 233 8.57 1.61 9.86
N GLY A 234 8.33 2.85 10.27
CA GLY A 234 7.39 3.16 11.33
C GLY A 234 5.96 2.76 10.98
N GLN A 235 5.47 3.19 9.81
CA GLN A 235 4.09 2.97 9.37
C GLN A 235 3.80 1.50 9.05
N ILE A 236 4.63 0.84 8.23
CA ILE A 236 4.49 -0.59 7.92
C ILE A 236 4.55 -1.42 9.20
N GLY A 237 5.50 -1.11 10.10
CA GLY A 237 5.62 -1.81 11.37
C GLY A 237 4.37 -1.67 12.24
N THR A 238 3.70 -0.51 12.20
CA THR A 238 2.42 -0.31 12.90
C THR A 238 1.32 -1.15 12.27
N VAL A 239 1.20 -1.17 10.93
CA VAL A 239 0.22 -2.03 10.23
C VAL A 239 0.38 -3.49 10.65
N VAL A 240 1.60 -4.02 10.63
CA VAL A 240 1.88 -5.41 11.03
C VAL A 240 1.53 -5.63 12.51
N ARG A 241 2.01 -4.77 13.42
CA ARG A 241 1.73 -4.93 14.86
C ARG A 241 0.23 -4.88 15.17
N GLN A 242 -0.52 -3.99 14.54
CA GLN A 242 -1.96 -3.87 14.75
C GLN A 242 -2.71 -5.08 14.18
N GLY A 243 -2.33 -5.57 13.00
CA GLY A 243 -2.86 -6.82 12.45
C GLY A 243 -2.64 -8.01 13.37
N GLN A 244 -1.42 -8.19 13.90
CA GLN A 244 -1.11 -9.26 14.85
C GLN A 244 -1.88 -9.13 16.17
N ALA A 245 -2.04 -7.90 16.69
CA ALA A 245 -2.83 -7.67 17.90
C ALA A 245 -4.33 -7.99 17.68
N ALA A 246 -4.86 -7.71 16.50
CA ALA A 246 -6.26 -7.92 16.14
C ALA A 246 -6.59 -9.38 15.81
N LEU A 247 -5.71 -10.07 15.10
CA LEU A 247 -5.99 -11.36 14.45
C LEU A 247 -5.21 -12.55 15.04
N GLY A 248 -4.22 -12.27 15.91
CA GLY A 248 -3.27 -13.26 16.38
C GLY A 248 -2.21 -13.61 15.33
N PRO A 249 -1.55 -14.78 15.45
CA PRO A 249 -0.41 -15.16 14.62
C PRO A 249 -0.83 -15.58 13.21
N VAL A 250 -1.14 -14.61 12.35
CA VAL A 250 -1.48 -14.81 10.93
C VAL A 250 -0.41 -14.24 10.01
N PRO A 251 -0.18 -14.82 8.82
CA PRO A 251 0.67 -14.18 7.82
C PRO A 251 0.14 -12.80 7.42
N THR A 252 1.04 -11.89 7.06
CA THR A 252 0.69 -10.57 6.53
C THR A 252 1.16 -10.43 5.09
N LEU A 253 0.22 -10.10 4.21
CA LEU A 253 0.43 -9.75 2.81
C LEU A 253 -0.08 -8.33 2.65
N ILE A 254 0.72 -7.35 2.24
CA ILE A 254 0.14 -6.08 1.81
C ILE A 254 -0.43 -6.28 0.40
N GLY A 255 -1.76 -6.30 0.33
CA GLY A 255 -2.54 -6.67 -0.87
C GLY A 255 -2.24 -5.74 -2.03
N GLU A 256 -2.21 -4.44 -1.77
CA GLU A 256 -1.80 -3.41 -2.73
C GLU A 256 -0.87 -2.40 -2.08
N VAL A 257 0.22 -2.09 -2.78
CA VAL A 257 1.18 -1.06 -2.38
C VAL A 257 1.92 -0.51 -3.58
N GLY A 258 2.24 0.78 -3.56
CA GLY A 258 2.97 1.37 -4.67
C GLY A 258 3.28 2.83 -4.47
N ILE A 259 3.74 3.46 -5.54
CA ILE A 259 4.02 4.89 -5.61
C ILE A 259 3.48 5.42 -6.93
N PRO A 260 2.98 6.66 -6.96
CA PRO A 260 2.58 7.26 -8.22
C PRO A 260 3.83 7.60 -9.05
N TYR A 261 3.84 7.19 -10.31
CA TYR A 261 4.91 7.52 -11.25
C TYR A 261 4.82 8.96 -11.75
N ASP A 262 3.64 9.58 -11.69
CA ASP A 262 3.38 10.99 -12.00
C ASP A 262 3.79 11.98 -10.89
N VAL A 263 4.39 11.51 -9.79
CA VAL A 263 4.88 12.36 -8.70
C VAL A 263 5.78 13.49 -9.22
N ASN A 264 5.54 14.70 -8.71
CA ASN A 264 6.17 15.96 -9.10
C ASN A 264 5.92 16.36 -10.57
N GLY A 265 4.94 15.76 -11.24
CA GLY A 265 4.70 15.97 -12.67
C GLY A 265 5.83 15.43 -13.53
N SER A 266 6.48 14.34 -13.11
CA SER A 266 7.64 13.73 -13.77
C SER A 266 7.41 13.50 -15.27
N LEU A 267 6.23 13.02 -15.66
CA LEU A 267 5.89 12.71 -17.06
C LEU A 267 5.81 13.95 -17.97
N THR A 268 5.58 15.14 -17.42
CA THR A 268 5.42 16.38 -18.20
C THR A 268 6.60 17.33 -18.01
N LYS A 269 7.13 17.43 -16.79
CA LYS A 269 8.20 18.37 -16.43
C LYS A 269 9.59 17.79 -16.62
N THR A 270 9.78 16.50 -16.32
CA THR A 270 11.08 15.83 -16.38
C THR A 270 10.98 14.40 -16.94
N PRO A 271 10.50 14.21 -18.19
CA PRO A 271 10.22 12.88 -18.71
C PRO A 271 11.45 11.96 -18.67
N GLY A 272 11.27 10.72 -18.27
CA GLY A 272 12.35 9.73 -18.14
C GLY A 272 13.30 9.93 -16.95
N ASP A 273 13.10 10.93 -16.09
CA ASP A 273 13.82 11.06 -14.81
C ASP A 273 12.99 10.50 -13.65
N TYR A 274 13.24 9.23 -13.32
CA TYR A 274 12.54 8.51 -12.26
C TYR A 274 13.32 8.47 -10.94
N ARG A 275 14.23 9.41 -10.67
CA ARG A 275 15.03 9.41 -9.43
C ARG A 275 14.18 9.53 -8.17
N CYS A 276 13.12 10.35 -8.22
CA CYS A 276 12.18 10.50 -7.11
C CYS A 276 11.40 9.20 -6.86
N GLN A 277 10.85 8.62 -7.92
CA GLN A 277 10.09 7.37 -7.92
C GLN A 277 10.96 6.22 -7.42
N THR A 278 12.20 6.12 -7.91
CA THR A 278 13.20 5.15 -7.44
C THR A 278 13.48 5.32 -5.95
N LEU A 279 13.60 6.55 -5.44
CA LEU A 279 13.82 6.80 -4.02
C LEU A 279 12.62 6.39 -3.16
N LEU A 280 11.41 6.74 -3.59
CA LEU A 280 10.16 6.38 -2.91
C LEU A 280 9.98 4.86 -2.87
N MET A 281 10.10 4.20 -4.03
CA MET A 281 9.97 2.75 -4.16
C MET A 281 11.06 2.00 -3.39
N ASP A 282 12.33 2.44 -3.44
CA ASP A 282 13.43 1.81 -2.71
C ASP A 282 13.20 1.85 -1.19
N ALA A 283 12.75 3.00 -0.67
CA ALA A 283 12.41 3.13 0.75
C ALA A 283 11.21 2.26 1.13
N LEU A 284 10.19 2.19 0.27
CA LEU A 284 8.97 1.43 0.49
C LEU A 284 9.23 -0.07 0.54
N VAL A 285 9.85 -0.61 -0.51
CA VAL A 285 10.19 -2.03 -0.58
C VAL A 285 11.19 -2.42 0.52
N SER A 286 12.17 -1.56 0.83
CA SER A 286 13.08 -1.80 1.96
C SER A 286 12.35 -1.89 3.31
N ALA A 287 11.27 -1.13 3.51
CA ALA A 287 10.49 -1.19 4.74
C ALA A 287 9.65 -2.48 4.82
N LEU A 288 9.05 -2.89 3.70
CA LEU A 288 8.31 -4.16 3.58
C LEU A 288 9.21 -5.36 3.86
N GLU A 289 10.39 -5.40 3.21
CA GLU A 289 11.41 -6.44 3.39
C GLU A 289 11.83 -6.58 4.86
N ARG A 290 12.11 -5.46 5.54
CA ARG A 290 12.57 -5.46 6.94
C ARG A 290 11.50 -5.85 7.96
N HIS A 291 10.22 -5.80 7.57
CA HIS A 291 9.10 -6.29 8.38
C HIS A 291 8.63 -7.69 7.97
N TRP A 292 9.31 -8.35 7.02
CA TRP A 292 8.96 -9.69 6.50
C TRP A 292 7.54 -9.76 5.92
N VAL A 293 7.08 -8.65 5.35
CA VAL A 293 5.75 -8.55 4.78
C VAL A 293 5.82 -8.94 3.31
N SER A 294 5.03 -9.93 2.91
CA SER A 294 4.78 -10.18 1.49
C SER A 294 3.98 -9.02 0.92
N PHE A 295 4.09 -8.72 -0.37
CA PHE A 295 3.35 -7.60 -0.95
C PHE A 295 3.07 -7.82 -2.43
N THR A 296 2.03 -7.16 -2.96
CA THR A 296 1.87 -7.00 -4.40
C THR A 296 1.98 -5.52 -4.78
N LEU A 297 2.84 -5.22 -5.76
CA LEU A 297 3.01 -3.86 -6.25
C LEU A 297 1.86 -3.50 -7.16
N TRP A 298 1.16 -2.42 -6.84
CA TRP A 298 0.20 -1.77 -7.73
C TRP A 298 0.97 -0.80 -8.64
N ASN A 299 1.05 -1.03 -9.96
CA ASN A 299 0.60 -2.24 -10.65
C ASN A 299 1.52 -2.63 -11.83
N TYR A 300 1.19 -3.73 -12.49
CA TYR A 300 1.67 -4.04 -13.82
C TYR A 300 0.51 -3.87 -14.80
N ASN A 301 0.59 -2.86 -15.66
CA ASN A 301 -0.43 -2.55 -16.65
C ASN A 301 0.24 -2.16 -17.98
N PRO A 302 0.23 -3.04 -18.98
CA PRO A 302 0.86 -2.77 -20.26
C PRO A 302 0.14 -1.71 -21.10
N SER A 303 -1.10 -1.37 -20.78
CA SER A 303 -1.89 -0.33 -21.44
C SER A 303 -1.68 1.07 -20.82
N ASN A 304 -0.72 1.22 -19.91
CA ASN A 304 -0.40 2.50 -19.31
C ASN A 304 0.07 3.52 -20.37
N THR A 305 -0.49 4.73 -20.34
CA THR A 305 -0.16 5.82 -21.28
C THR A 305 0.27 7.08 -20.53
N VAL A 306 1.03 7.96 -21.18
CA VAL A 306 1.41 9.24 -20.53
C VAL A 306 0.19 10.12 -20.25
N ALA A 307 -0.83 10.04 -21.11
CA ALA A 307 -2.01 10.89 -21.01
C ALA A 307 -3.02 10.42 -19.95
N HIS A 308 -3.24 9.10 -19.82
CA HIS A 308 -4.32 8.54 -19.00
C HIS A 308 -3.82 7.68 -17.83
N GLY A 309 -2.51 7.51 -17.70
CA GLY A 309 -1.95 6.56 -16.76
C GLY A 309 -2.44 5.14 -17.06
N ASP A 310 -2.74 4.40 -16.00
CA ASP A 310 -3.11 2.99 -16.01
C ASP A 310 -4.54 2.76 -16.53
N SER A 311 -5.20 3.77 -17.11
CA SER A 311 -6.61 3.72 -17.53
C SER A 311 -7.59 3.39 -16.40
N TRP A 312 -7.14 3.51 -15.15
CA TRP A 312 -7.92 3.32 -13.93
C TRP A 312 -7.86 4.63 -13.13
N ASN A 313 -9.00 5.29 -12.97
CA ASN A 313 -9.13 6.55 -12.21
C ASN A 313 -8.14 7.67 -12.60
N MET A 314 -7.60 7.64 -13.84
CA MET A 314 -6.54 8.55 -14.30
C MET A 314 -5.26 8.50 -13.44
N GLU A 315 -5.02 7.39 -12.76
CA GLU A 315 -3.83 7.17 -11.93
C GLU A 315 -2.69 6.58 -12.75
N ASP A 316 -1.45 6.91 -12.39
CA ASP A 316 -0.23 6.37 -13.02
C ASP A 316 0.60 5.62 -11.97
N PHE A 317 0.28 4.36 -11.70
CA PHE A 317 0.99 3.49 -10.76
C PHE A 317 1.79 2.39 -11.45
N SER A 318 1.62 2.20 -12.75
CA SER A 318 2.21 1.04 -13.40
C SER A 318 3.73 1.01 -13.33
N ILE A 319 4.36 -0.13 -13.10
CA ILE A 319 5.81 -0.23 -13.24
C ILE A 319 6.27 -0.12 -14.70
N LEU A 320 5.32 -0.10 -15.65
CA LEU A 320 5.55 -0.11 -17.09
C LEU A 320 4.95 1.15 -17.75
N ASN A 321 5.63 1.68 -18.76
CA ASN A 321 5.03 2.55 -19.77
C ASN A 321 5.83 2.38 -21.08
N GLN A 322 5.14 2.02 -22.17
CA GLN A 322 5.79 1.70 -23.44
C GLN A 322 6.00 2.93 -24.35
N GLU A 323 5.45 4.10 -23.98
CA GLU A 323 5.62 5.30 -24.79
C GLU A 323 7.07 5.81 -24.74
N PRO A 324 7.67 6.21 -25.88
CA PRO A 324 9.03 6.71 -25.92
C PRO A 324 9.30 7.90 -24.98
N SER A 325 8.29 8.75 -24.76
CA SER A 325 8.32 9.91 -23.85
C SER A 325 8.49 9.51 -22.38
N ALA A 326 8.02 8.33 -21.98
CA ALA A 326 8.10 7.80 -20.62
C ALA A 326 9.32 6.90 -20.37
N ARG A 327 10.20 6.71 -21.36
CA ARG A 327 11.35 5.81 -21.26
C ARG A 327 12.27 6.23 -20.09
N ASP A 328 12.47 5.32 -19.14
CA ASP A 328 13.38 5.53 -18.02
C ASP A 328 14.83 5.53 -18.49
N ARG A 329 15.50 6.69 -18.36
CA ARG A 329 16.90 6.87 -18.75
C ARG A 329 17.88 6.08 -17.88
N ALA A 330 17.46 5.67 -16.68
CA ALA A 330 18.27 4.85 -15.79
C ALA A 330 18.12 3.35 -16.07
N ASN A 331 17.13 2.89 -16.83
CA ASN A 331 16.94 1.47 -17.12
C ASN A 331 18.10 0.92 -17.97
N TRP A 332 18.93 0.05 -17.39
CA TRP A 332 20.18 -0.43 -18.02
C TRP A 332 19.97 -1.26 -19.27
N TYR A 333 18.81 -1.92 -19.37
CA TYR A 333 18.51 -2.88 -20.42
C TYR A 333 17.19 -2.54 -21.12
N GLY A 334 16.81 -1.25 -21.14
CA GLY A 334 15.50 -0.81 -21.65
C GLY A 334 15.26 -1.06 -23.15
N ASP A 335 16.28 -1.46 -23.91
CA ASP A 335 16.14 -1.90 -25.31
C ASP A 335 15.86 -3.41 -25.43
N GLU A 336 16.01 -4.19 -24.36
CA GLU A 336 15.68 -5.61 -24.31
C GLU A 336 14.20 -5.79 -23.97
N VAL A 337 13.51 -6.68 -24.69
CA VAL A 337 12.06 -6.93 -24.53
C VAL A 337 11.67 -7.19 -23.07
N MET A 338 12.52 -7.87 -22.29
CA MET A 338 12.26 -8.20 -20.89
C MET A 338 12.19 -6.97 -19.96
N TYR A 339 12.90 -5.88 -20.30
CA TYR A 339 12.98 -4.68 -19.47
C TYR A 339 12.43 -3.43 -20.17
N ALA A 340 12.00 -3.56 -21.43
CA ALA A 340 11.45 -2.47 -22.24
C ALA A 340 10.23 -1.83 -21.55
N GLY A 341 10.23 -0.50 -21.50
CA GLY A 341 9.19 0.30 -20.84
C GLY A 341 9.18 0.23 -19.31
N GLY A 342 10.07 -0.54 -18.68
CA GLY A 342 10.17 -0.62 -17.23
C GLY A 342 10.65 0.69 -16.62
N ARG A 343 9.97 1.14 -15.57
CA ARG A 343 10.24 2.39 -14.84
C ARG A 343 10.73 2.08 -13.42
N ALA A 344 11.75 2.80 -12.96
CA ALA A 344 12.33 2.63 -11.62
C ALA A 344 12.75 1.18 -11.28
N LEU A 345 13.14 0.38 -12.28
CA LEU A 345 13.49 -1.04 -12.11
C LEU A 345 14.62 -1.28 -11.08
N HIS A 346 15.49 -0.28 -10.88
CA HIS A 346 16.51 -0.29 -9.83
C HIS A 346 15.96 -0.46 -8.42
N ALA A 347 14.76 0.05 -8.16
CA ALA A 347 14.14 -0.08 -6.85
C ALA A 347 13.37 -1.39 -6.70
N ILE A 348 12.83 -1.93 -7.80
CA ILE A 348 11.91 -3.07 -7.82
C ILE A 348 12.65 -4.41 -7.91
N ILE A 349 13.59 -4.52 -8.85
CA ILE A 349 14.35 -5.76 -9.05
C ILE A 349 15.43 -5.83 -7.98
N ARG A 350 15.34 -6.79 -7.06
CA ARG A 350 16.22 -6.86 -5.89
C ARG A 350 16.52 -8.30 -5.53
N PRO A 351 17.69 -8.60 -4.92
CA PRO A 351 17.89 -9.90 -4.31
C PRO A 351 16.99 -10.05 -3.08
N TYR A 352 16.41 -11.24 -2.91
CA TYR A 352 15.62 -11.58 -1.72
C TYR A 352 15.70 -13.09 -1.45
N ALA A 353 15.43 -13.49 -0.21
CA ALA A 353 15.31 -14.90 0.14
C ALA A 353 13.94 -15.42 -0.30
N SER A 354 13.88 -16.21 -1.35
CA SER A 354 12.63 -16.78 -1.89
C SER A 354 12.14 -17.96 -1.05
N LYS A 355 13.07 -18.65 -0.39
CA LYS A 355 12.81 -19.76 0.53
C LYS A 355 13.89 -19.80 1.59
N VAL A 356 13.51 -20.03 2.84
CA VAL A 356 14.45 -20.05 3.97
C VAL A 356 14.29 -21.34 4.75
N ALA A 357 15.39 -22.09 4.88
CA ALA A 357 15.47 -23.25 5.76
C ALA A 357 15.71 -22.79 7.21
N GLY A 358 14.72 -22.09 7.79
CA GLY A 358 14.82 -21.52 9.12
C GLY A 358 13.98 -20.25 9.32
N ILE A 359 14.24 -19.51 10.40
CA ILE A 359 13.53 -18.25 10.72
C ILE A 359 14.40 -17.07 10.30
N PRO A 360 13.94 -16.21 9.37
CA PRO A 360 14.62 -14.98 9.02
C PRO A 360 14.76 -14.04 10.24
N LYS A 361 15.90 -13.35 10.35
CA LYS A 361 16.23 -12.44 11.45
C LYS A 361 16.59 -11.03 10.99
N SER A 362 17.28 -10.90 9.87
CA SER A 362 17.48 -9.59 9.23
C SER A 362 17.67 -9.72 7.73
N THR A 363 17.26 -8.68 7.01
CA THR A 363 17.51 -8.51 5.57
C THR A 363 17.87 -7.06 5.28
N SER A 364 18.76 -6.84 4.31
CA SER A 364 19.04 -5.52 3.78
C SER A 364 19.60 -5.59 2.38
N TRP A 365 19.09 -4.74 1.49
CA TRP A 365 19.65 -4.49 0.18
C TRP A 365 20.13 -3.04 0.07
N ASN A 366 21.31 -2.85 -0.51
CA ASN A 366 21.82 -1.55 -0.91
C ASN A 366 22.12 -1.58 -2.42
N ARG A 367 21.24 -0.98 -3.22
CA ARG A 367 21.40 -0.90 -4.68
C ARG A 367 22.62 -0.11 -5.15
N HIS A 368 23.11 0.85 -4.36
CA HIS A 368 24.29 1.64 -4.72
C HIS A 368 25.58 0.84 -4.60
N THR A 369 25.71 0.06 -3.53
CA THR A 369 26.87 -0.82 -3.31
C THR A 369 26.66 -2.22 -3.84
N ARG A 370 25.47 -2.50 -4.40
CA ARG A 370 25.00 -3.83 -4.85
C ARG A 370 25.29 -4.90 -3.80
N THR A 371 24.93 -4.62 -2.54
CA THR A 371 25.21 -5.49 -1.41
C THR A 371 23.90 -5.95 -0.77
N PHE A 372 23.70 -7.26 -0.74
CA PHE A 372 22.63 -7.94 -0.03
C PHE A 372 23.19 -8.61 1.21
N CYS A 373 22.56 -8.38 2.36
CA CYS A 373 22.90 -9.06 3.61
C CYS A 373 21.64 -9.74 4.16
N PHE A 374 21.80 -10.98 4.60
CA PHE A 374 20.71 -11.78 5.12
C PHE A 374 21.18 -12.56 6.35
N THR A 375 20.32 -12.70 7.35
CA THR A 375 20.56 -13.52 8.54
C THR A 375 19.31 -14.31 8.84
N TRP A 376 19.48 -15.60 9.11
CA TRP A 376 18.42 -16.49 9.59
C TRP A 376 18.97 -17.41 10.69
N VAL A 377 18.07 -18.12 11.36
CA VAL A 377 18.44 -19.16 12.32
C VAL A 377 17.82 -20.50 11.96
N SER A 378 18.54 -21.58 12.22
CA SER A 378 18.03 -22.93 12.06
C SER A 378 16.84 -23.21 12.97
N MET A 379 15.90 -24.02 12.49
CA MET A 379 14.72 -24.48 13.22
C MET A 379 14.82 -25.97 13.52
N ALA A 380 14.08 -26.43 14.52
CA ALA A 380 13.84 -27.87 14.66
C ALA A 380 13.17 -28.40 13.38
N PRO A 381 13.54 -29.60 12.89
CA PRO A 381 12.90 -30.20 11.72
C PRO A 381 11.38 -30.28 11.90
N VAL A 382 10.62 -29.83 10.89
CA VAL A 382 9.16 -29.93 10.85
C VAL A 382 8.78 -30.81 9.67
N GLY A 383 8.21 -31.99 9.95
CA GLY A 383 7.76 -32.93 8.92
C GLY A 383 8.86 -33.88 8.41
N THR A 384 8.70 -34.34 7.16
CA THR A 384 9.61 -35.31 6.54
C THR A 384 10.95 -34.68 6.18
N ASP A 385 12.04 -35.37 6.52
CA ASP A 385 13.43 -34.95 6.32
C ASP A 385 13.85 -35.03 4.85
N SER A 386 13.29 -34.14 4.02
CA SER A 386 13.71 -33.98 2.63
C SER A 386 14.97 -33.13 2.56
N PRO A 387 15.98 -33.50 1.75
CA PRO A 387 17.15 -32.65 1.50
C PRO A 387 16.77 -31.23 1.07
N MET A 388 15.68 -31.08 0.32
CA MET A 388 15.18 -29.77 -0.11
C MET A 388 14.73 -28.88 1.06
N ALA A 389 14.25 -29.46 2.17
CA ALA A 389 13.82 -28.69 3.34
C ALA A 389 14.99 -27.95 4.03
N ARG A 390 16.23 -28.39 3.76
CA ARG A 390 17.47 -27.82 4.31
C ARG A 390 18.13 -26.76 3.43
N VAL A 391 17.54 -26.47 2.27
CA VAL A 391 18.09 -25.51 1.31
C VAL A 391 17.40 -24.16 1.45
N THR A 392 18.19 -23.11 1.66
CA THR A 392 17.78 -21.70 1.55
C THR A 392 18.05 -21.22 0.12
N ASP A 393 17.05 -20.63 -0.52
CA ASP A 393 17.14 -20.11 -1.88
C ASP A 393 17.10 -18.57 -1.85
N ILE A 394 18.09 -17.96 -2.48
CA ILE A 394 18.18 -16.51 -2.65
C ILE A 394 18.05 -16.18 -4.13
N TYR A 395 17.05 -15.37 -4.50
CA TYR A 395 16.99 -14.79 -5.82
C TYR A 395 18.13 -13.77 -5.99
N VAL A 396 18.92 -13.91 -7.05
CA VAL A 396 20.06 -13.05 -7.40
C VAL A 396 19.79 -12.47 -8.79
N PRO A 397 19.27 -11.23 -8.88
CA PRO A 397 18.80 -10.67 -10.14
C PRO A 397 19.93 -10.44 -11.14
N GLU A 398 19.82 -11.04 -12.33
CA GLU A 398 20.73 -10.78 -13.44
C GLU A 398 20.84 -9.28 -13.73
N TYR A 399 19.74 -8.53 -13.56
CA TYR A 399 19.73 -7.08 -13.71
C TYR A 399 20.92 -6.37 -13.00
N TYR A 400 21.36 -6.87 -11.85
CA TYR A 400 22.51 -6.33 -11.11
C TYR A 400 23.82 -7.11 -11.26
N PHE A 401 23.74 -8.39 -11.62
CA PHE A 401 24.83 -9.36 -11.56
C PHE A 401 25.19 -9.96 -12.94
N ARG A 402 24.59 -9.49 -14.03
CA ARG A 402 24.89 -9.92 -15.40
C ARG A 402 26.39 -9.86 -15.69
N GLY A 403 26.94 -10.96 -16.19
CA GLY A 403 28.35 -11.06 -16.57
C GLY A 403 29.33 -10.93 -15.39
N VAL A 404 28.85 -11.03 -14.15
CA VAL A 404 29.63 -10.78 -12.94
C VAL A 404 29.40 -11.90 -11.93
N GLN A 405 30.47 -12.61 -11.55
CA GLN A 405 30.39 -13.58 -10.45
C GLN A 405 30.23 -12.82 -9.12
N PRO A 406 29.13 -12.99 -8.37
CA PRO A 406 28.97 -12.33 -7.08
C PRO A 406 29.99 -12.87 -6.05
N GLU A 407 30.52 -11.97 -5.22
CA GLU A 407 31.26 -12.36 -4.02
C GLU A 407 30.24 -12.82 -2.97
N ILE A 408 30.34 -14.09 -2.58
CA ILE A 408 29.45 -14.75 -1.61
C ILE A 408 30.26 -15.04 -0.35
N LEU A 409 29.88 -14.38 0.74
CA LEU A 409 30.45 -14.62 2.07
C LEU A 409 29.37 -15.23 2.96
N LEU A 410 29.60 -16.46 3.39
CA LEU A 410 28.71 -17.24 4.23
C LEU A 410 29.39 -17.54 5.57
N SER A 411 28.63 -17.56 6.67
CA SER A 411 29.16 -17.90 8.00
C SER A 411 29.60 -19.35 8.16
N ASP A 412 28.94 -20.26 7.45
CA ASP A 412 29.08 -21.72 7.53
C ASP A 412 28.32 -22.38 6.38
N GLY A 413 28.69 -23.59 5.98
CA GLY A 413 28.02 -24.30 4.90
C GLY A 413 28.56 -23.98 3.50
N GLN A 414 27.77 -24.34 2.51
CA GLN A 414 28.12 -24.24 1.10
C GLN A 414 27.04 -23.48 0.33
N ALA A 415 27.45 -22.80 -0.73
CA ALA A 415 26.56 -22.06 -1.60
C ALA A 415 26.83 -22.40 -3.07
N ILE A 416 25.77 -22.69 -3.83
CA ILE A 416 25.81 -23.00 -5.26
C ILE A 416 25.01 -21.93 -5.98
N TYR A 417 25.69 -21.11 -6.79
CA TYR A 417 25.05 -20.09 -7.61
C TYR A 417 24.76 -20.63 -9.00
N GLU A 418 23.50 -20.55 -9.44
CA GLU A 418 23.04 -20.91 -10.77
C GLU A 418 22.60 -19.63 -11.52
N PRO A 419 23.48 -19.00 -12.32
CA PRO A 419 23.19 -17.71 -12.96
C PRO A 419 21.98 -17.75 -13.90
N GLU A 420 21.85 -18.82 -14.69
CA GLU A 420 20.74 -19.07 -15.63
C GLU A 420 19.38 -19.10 -14.93
N LYS A 421 19.34 -19.57 -13.67
CA LYS A 421 18.14 -19.59 -12.83
C LYS A 421 18.04 -18.38 -11.90
N GLN A 422 19.01 -17.47 -11.95
CA GLN A 422 19.12 -16.32 -11.06
C GLN A 422 18.95 -16.70 -9.58
N THR A 423 19.50 -17.86 -9.17
CA THR A 423 19.25 -18.44 -7.84
C THR A 423 20.54 -18.89 -7.18
N LEU A 424 20.71 -18.54 -5.90
CA LEU A 424 21.77 -19.03 -5.03
C LEU A 424 21.17 -19.99 -4.00
N HIS A 425 21.60 -21.25 -4.07
CA HIS A 425 21.21 -22.31 -3.14
C HIS A 425 22.22 -22.40 -1.99
N ILE A 426 21.75 -22.43 -0.75
CA ILE A 426 22.59 -22.45 0.45
C ILE A 426 22.19 -23.64 1.33
N VAL A 427 23.18 -24.44 1.72
CA VAL A 427 23.06 -25.51 2.73
C VAL A 427 24.01 -25.20 3.86
N THR A 428 23.50 -25.11 5.08
CA THR A 428 24.24 -24.77 6.29
C THR A 428 24.86 -26.01 6.94
N ASP A 429 26.05 -25.86 7.51
CA ASP A 429 26.73 -26.97 8.21
C ASP A 429 26.12 -27.16 9.62
N LYS A 430 25.78 -26.05 10.27
CA LYS A 430 25.20 -26.04 11.62
C LYS A 430 23.69 -26.10 11.52
N ASN A 431 23.10 -27.17 12.03
CA ASN A 431 21.66 -27.42 11.92
C ASN A 431 20.97 -27.50 13.29
N GLU A 432 21.70 -27.25 14.38
CA GLU A 432 21.13 -27.16 15.70
C GLU A 432 20.09 -26.02 15.78
N PRO A 433 18.92 -26.24 16.40
CA PRO A 433 17.91 -25.19 16.52
C PRO A 433 18.49 -23.93 17.18
N GLY A 434 18.32 -22.78 16.53
CA GLY A 434 18.87 -21.51 16.98
C GLY A 434 20.29 -21.20 16.47
N ALA A 435 20.96 -22.10 15.75
CA ALA A 435 22.20 -21.80 15.04
C ALA A 435 22.00 -20.59 14.12
N ARG A 436 22.90 -19.62 14.18
CA ARG A 436 22.80 -18.36 13.44
C ARG A 436 23.66 -18.41 12.18
N HIS A 437 23.05 -18.06 11.06
CA HIS A 437 23.68 -18.01 9.75
C HIS A 437 23.65 -16.60 9.18
N THR A 438 24.72 -16.22 8.47
CA THR A 438 24.79 -14.94 7.79
C THR A 438 25.28 -15.12 6.35
N LEU A 439 24.62 -14.41 5.44
CA LEU A 439 25.01 -14.25 4.05
C LEU A 439 25.31 -12.78 3.79
N ARG A 440 26.44 -12.52 3.12
CA ARG A 440 26.71 -11.26 2.43
C ARG A 440 27.02 -11.57 0.98
N LEU A 441 26.16 -11.09 0.09
CA LEU A 441 26.30 -11.19 -1.36
C LEU A 441 26.59 -9.78 -1.92
N CYS A 442 27.66 -9.63 -2.69
CA CYS A 442 27.96 -8.35 -3.34
C CYS A 442 28.56 -8.47 -4.72
N ALA A 443 28.29 -7.48 -5.58
CA ALA A 443 29.01 -7.37 -6.84
C ALA A 443 30.50 -7.06 -6.52
N PRO A 444 31.47 -7.76 -7.13
CA PRO A 444 32.88 -7.44 -7.03
C PRO A 444 33.06 -5.94 -7.28
N LYS A 445 33.70 -5.26 -6.32
CA LYS A 445 34.09 -3.87 -6.56
C LYS A 445 35.01 -3.86 -7.77
N PRO A 446 34.81 -2.98 -8.77
CA PRO A 446 35.82 -2.79 -9.79
C PRO A 446 37.12 -2.51 -9.04
N LYS A 447 38.18 -3.28 -9.32
CA LYS A 447 39.51 -3.01 -8.77
C LYS A 447 39.77 -1.55 -9.10
N LYS A 448 39.63 -0.64 -8.13
CA LYS A 448 40.02 0.76 -8.33
C LYS A 448 41.47 0.68 -8.76
N GLY A 449 41.72 0.90 -10.05
CA GLY A 449 43.05 0.77 -10.63
C GLY A 449 44.00 1.58 -9.77
N ARG A 450 45.26 1.10 -9.63
CA ARG A 450 46.34 1.82 -8.92
C ARG A 450 46.33 3.32 -9.22
N VAL A 451 45.89 3.71 -10.43
CA VAL A 451 45.60 5.06 -10.91
C VAL A 451 44.81 5.94 -9.93
N TRP A 452 43.70 5.49 -9.31
CA TRP A 452 42.90 6.36 -8.43
C TRP A 452 43.58 6.62 -7.08
N ARG A 453 44.34 5.63 -6.58
CA ARG A 453 45.21 5.81 -5.40
C ARG A 453 46.41 6.70 -5.72
N LEU A 454 46.97 6.59 -6.93
CA LEU A 454 48.02 7.47 -7.44
C LEU A 454 47.51 8.91 -7.62
N ILE A 455 46.30 9.13 -8.13
CA ILE A 455 45.71 10.47 -8.29
C ILE A 455 45.47 11.12 -6.93
N ILE A 456 44.95 10.39 -5.94
CA ILE A 456 44.82 10.92 -4.58
C ILE A 456 46.20 11.22 -3.98
N ALA A 457 47.16 10.31 -4.12
CA ALA A 457 48.51 10.52 -3.61
C ALA A 457 49.16 11.75 -4.28
N LEU A 458 48.95 11.95 -5.58
CA LEU A 458 49.45 13.12 -6.31
C LEU A 458 48.76 14.41 -5.86
N LEU A 459 47.44 14.39 -5.65
CA LEU A 459 46.68 15.54 -5.13
C LEU A 459 47.12 15.92 -3.72
N VAL A 460 47.34 14.93 -2.84
CA VAL A 460 47.87 15.16 -1.49
C VAL A 460 49.29 15.73 -1.55
N LEU A 461 50.12 15.26 -2.48
CA LEU A 461 51.48 15.76 -2.67
C LEU A 461 51.50 17.19 -3.23
N VAL A 462 50.63 17.51 -4.20
CA VAL A 462 50.48 18.86 -4.76
C VAL A 462 49.96 19.85 -3.72
N VAL A 463 48.96 19.45 -2.92
CA VAL A 463 48.47 20.28 -1.81
C VAL A 463 49.55 20.45 -0.74
N GLY A 464 50.32 19.41 -0.44
CA GLY A 464 51.45 19.49 0.49
C GLY A 464 52.57 20.44 0.02
N ILE A 465 52.92 20.41 -1.27
CA ILE A 465 53.90 21.32 -1.88
C ILE A 465 53.37 22.76 -1.92
N TRP A 466 52.09 22.95 -2.19
CA TRP A 466 51.46 24.27 -2.20
C TRP A 466 51.45 24.91 -0.80
N ILE A 467 51.20 24.11 0.24
CA ILE A 467 51.23 24.57 1.64
C ILE A 467 52.67 24.91 2.07
N THR A 468 53.70 24.19 1.61
CA THR A 468 55.10 24.49 1.97
C THR A 468 55.73 25.64 1.19
N HIS A 469 55.13 26.09 0.08
CA HIS A 469 55.54 27.30 -0.65
C HIS A 469 54.72 28.54 -0.29
N ALA A 470 53.64 28.38 0.49
CA ALA A 470 52.78 29.47 0.95
C ALA A 470 53.09 29.94 2.40
N VAL A 471 54.19 29.45 2.99
CA VAL A 471 54.80 29.89 4.25
C VAL A 471 56.21 30.38 3.93
#